data_AF-A0A7C1EQR3-F1
#
_entry.id   AF-A0A7C1EQR3-F1
#
_cell.length_a   1.000
_cell.length_b   1.000
_cell.length_c   1.000
_cell.angle_alpha   90.00
_cell.angle_beta   90.00
_cell.angle_gamma   90.00
#
_symmetry.space_group_name_H-M   'P 1'
#
loop_
_entity.id
_entity.type
_entity.pdbx_description
1 polymer ?
#
loop_
_entity_poly.entity_id
_entity_poly.type
_entity_poly.pdbx_seq_one_letter_code
_entity_poly.pdbx_strand_id
1 'polypeptide(L)'
;MSRKLYAIFTFALILTLIPVVGISLAQDETPTVAVIPPALVSPFHVAVQDGAVEKAGELGWEIITQAPERETDFEGQVAIMEQIVQQGVD
;
A
#
# COMPACT_ATOMS: atom_id res chain seq x y z
N MET A 1 -54.02 -24.87 -3.89
CA MET A 1 -52.70 -24.22 -3.70
C MET A 1 -52.88 -23.07 -2.71
N SER A 2 -52.32 -23.19 -1.51
CA SER A 2 -52.72 -22.40 -0.34
C SER A 2 -52.16 -20.97 -0.39
N ARG A 3 -52.97 -19.98 0.00
CA ARG A 3 -52.61 -18.54 0.06
C ARG A 3 -51.30 -18.25 0.82
N LYS A 4 -50.91 -19.15 1.73
CA LYS A 4 -49.65 -19.11 2.49
C LYS A 4 -48.41 -19.34 1.61
N LEU A 5 -48.54 -20.09 0.51
CA LEU A 5 -47.46 -20.36 -0.43
C LEU A 5 -47.14 -19.14 -1.31
N TYR A 6 -48.17 -18.36 -1.70
CA TYR A 6 -47.99 -17.09 -2.40
C TYR A 6 -47.34 -16.03 -1.51
N ALA A 7 -47.72 -15.96 -0.23
CA ALA A 7 -47.15 -15.00 0.71
C ALA A 7 -45.64 -15.21 0.94
N ILE A 8 -45.19 -16.46 0.99
CA ILE A 8 -43.76 -16.82 1.09
C ILE A 8 -43.02 -16.47 -0.21
N PHE A 9 -43.65 -16.72 -1.36
CA PHE A 9 -43.07 -16.40 -2.67
C PHE A 9 -42.97 -14.88 -2.93
N THR A 10 -43.97 -14.10 -2.49
CA THR A 10 -43.94 -12.63 -2.62
C THR A 10 -42.99 -11.98 -1.63
N PHE A 11 -42.77 -12.57 -0.45
CA PHE A 11 -41.78 -12.07 0.51
C PHE A 11 -40.34 -12.31 0.04
N ALA A 12 -40.08 -13.44 -0.62
CA ALA A 12 -38.78 -13.75 -1.22
C ALA A 12 -38.43 -12.84 -2.41
N LEU A 13 -39.43 -12.39 -3.18
CA LEU A 13 -39.24 -11.52 -4.35
C LEU A 13 -38.97 -10.05 -3.99
N ILE A 14 -39.39 -9.61 -2.80
CA ILE A 14 -39.18 -8.22 -2.33
C ILE A 14 -37.79 -8.06 -1.67
N LEU A 15 -37.20 -9.15 -1.14
CA LEU A 15 -35.86 -9.12 -0.54
C LEU A 15 -34.72 -8.98 -1.56
N THR A 16 -34.98 -9.26 -2.85
CA THR A 16 -33.98 -9.18 -3.92
C THR A 16 -33.89 -7.81 -4.59
N LEU A 17 -34.64 -6.81 -4.14
CA LEU A 17 -34.74 -5.49 -4.78
C LEU A 17 -33.98 -4.39 -4.02
N ILE A 18 -32.86 -4.73 -3.37
CA ILE A 18 -31.86 -3.72 -3.00
C ILE A 18 -31.06 -3.46 -4.29
N PRO A 19 -31.16 -2.27 -4.92
CA PRO A 19 -30.21 -1.93 -5.95
C PRO A 19 -28.85 -1.90 -5.26
N VAL A 20 -27.97 -2.83 -5.64
CA VAL A 20 -26.54 -2.74 -5.36
C VAL A 20 -26.06 -1.51 -6.15
N VAL A 21 -26.30 -0.34 -5.58
CA VAL A 21 -25.62 0.89 -5.96
C VAL A 21 -24.17 0.57 -5.69
N GLY A 22 -23.40 0.40 -6.76
CA GLY A 22 -21.97 0.20 -6.71
C GLY A 22 -21.34 1.41 -6.04
N ILE A 23 -21.26 1.37 -4.72
CA ILE A 23 -20.33 2.18 -3.96
C ILE A 23 -18.97 1.64 -4.38
N SER A 24 -18.39 2.26 -5.39
CA SER A 24 -16.96 2.16 -5.64
C SER A 24 -16.33 2.85 -4.43
N LEU A 25 -16.03 2.08 -3.40
CA LEU A 25 -15.09 2.54 -2.39
C LEU A 25 -13.80 2.75 -3.17
N ALA A 26 -13.42 4.02 -3.38
CA ALA A 26 -12.05 4.32 -3.70
C ALA A 26 -11.24 3.69 -2.56
N GLN A 27 -10.57 2.57 -2.83
CA GLN A 27 -9.47 2.17 -1.98
C GLN A 27 -8.43 3.26 -2.21
N ASP A 28 -8.30 4.18 -1.26
CA ASP A 28 -7.05 4.93 -1.14
C ASP A 28 -5.98 3.87 -0.91
N GLU A 29 -5.22 3.57 -1.97
CA GLU A 29 -4.07 2.69 -1.87
C GLU A 29 -3.07 3.38 -0.94
N THR A 30 -2.60 2.64 0.06
CA THR A 30 -1.58 3.14 0.98
C THR A 30 -0.30 3.43 0.18
N PRO A 31 0.17 4.68 0.11
CA PRO A 31 1.36 5.00 -0.66
C PRO A 31 2.56 4.20 -0.15
N THR A 32 3.35 3.67 -1.06
CA THR A 32 4.60 2.97 -0.80
C THR A 32 5.76 3.78 -1.36
N VAL A 33 6.58 4.34 -0.48
CA VAL A 33 7.75 5.14 -0.85
C VAL A 33 9.04 4.41 -0.54
N ALA A 34 10.14 4.84 -1.15
CA ALA A 34 11.46 4.29 -0.83
C ALA A 34 12.47 5.38 -0.47
N VAL A 35 13.33 5.09 0.50
CA VAL A 35 14.49 5.91 0.83
C VAL A 35 15.74 5.04 0.75
N ILE A 36 16.70 5.47 -0.07
CA ILE A 36 17.92 4.72 -0.40
C ILE A 36 19.15 5.53 0.03
N PRO A 37 19.61 5.42 1.28
CA PRO A 37 20.84 6.07 1.72
C PRO A 37 22.07 5.53 0.97
N PRO A 38 23.13 6.34 0.78
CA PRO A 38 24.36 5.88 0.12
C PRO A 38 25.11 4.75 0.83
N ALA A 39 24.96 4.61 2.14
CA ALA A 39 25.30 3.46 2.98
C ALA A 39 24.85 3.78 4.42
N LEU A 40 24.88 2.80 5.32
CA LEU A 40 24.53 2.99 6.74
C LEU A 40 25.76 3.09 7.66
N VAL A 41 26.92 3.47 7.11
CA VAL A 41 28.17 3.67 7.87
C VAL A 41 28.18 5.04 8.56
N SER A 42 27.68 6.07 7.89
CA SER A 42 27.60 7.43 8.43
C SER A 42 26.37 7.61 9.33
N PRO A 43 26.53 8.16 10.55
CA PRO A 43 25.39 8.48 11.41
C PRO A 43 24.39 9.45 10.77
N PHE A 44 24.85 10.29 9.84
CA PHE A 44 23.98 11.18 9.08
C PHE A 44 23.00 10.39 8.20
N HIS A 45 23.48 9.38 7.47
CA HIS A 45 22.64 8.55 6.60
C HIS A 45 21.66 7.69 7.40
N VAL A 46 22.08 7.20 8.58
CA VAL A 46 21.17 6.52 9.53
C VAL A 46 20.06 7.47 9.98
N ALA A 47 20.40 8.69 10.40
CA ALA A 47 19.40 9.68 10.84
C ALA A 47 18.42 10.06 9.72
N VAL A 48 18.88 10.14 8.47
CA VAL A 48 18.00 10.39 7.30
C VAL A 48 17.01 9.23 7.12
N GLN A 49 17.46 7.98 7.21
CA GLN A 49 16.58 6.82 7.12
C GLN A 49 15.57 6.81 8.26
N ASP A 50 16.03 6.99 9.50
CA ASP A 50 15.18 6.92 10.68
C ASP A 50 14.09 8.00 10.65
N GLY A 51 14.43 9.24 10.27
CA GLY A 51 13.46 10.31 10.12
C GLY A 51 12.45 10.07 9.00
N ALA A 52 12.86 9.40 7.91
CA ALA A 52 11.93 9.00 6.85
C ALA A 52 10.97 7.91 7.31
N VAL A 53 11.47 6.90 8.05
CA VAL A 53 10.66 5.82 8.61
C VAL A 53 9.66 6.36 9.63
N GLU A 54 10.11 7.23 10.54
CA GLU A 54 9.24 7.92 11.50
C GLU A 54 8.13 8.68 10.76
N LYS A 55 8.50 9.45 9.73
CA LYS A 55 7.52 10.26 9.01
C LYS A 55 6.52 9.43 8.20
N ALA A 56 6.97 8.35 7.56
CA ALA A 56 6.08 7.43 6.86
C ALA A 56 5.07 6.80 7.84
N GLY A 57 5.52 6.41 9.04
CA GLY A 57 4.65 5.92 10.10
C GLY A 57 3.59 6.94 10.56
N GLU A 58 3.96 8.20 10.71
CA GLU A 58 3.00 9.28 11.03
C GLU A 58 1.95 9.50 9.93
N LEU A 59 2.34 9.32 8.67
CA LEU A 59 1.48 9.48 7.50
C LEU A 59 0.66 8.22 7.18
N GLY A 60 0.97 7.10 7.82
CA GLY A 60 0.40 5.79 7.51
C GLY A 60 0.83 5.27 6.14
N TRP A 61 2.01 5.65 5.66
CA TRP A 61 2.60 5.17 4.40
C TRP A 61 3.46 3.93 4.64
N GLU A 62 3.56 3.08 3.63
CA GLU A 62 4.54 2.01 3.60
C GLU A 62 5.90 2.58 3.14
N ILE A 63 6.99 2.08 3.73
CA ILE A 63 8.34 2.54 3.38
C ILE A 63 9.30 1.38 3.17
N ILE A 64 10.04 1.43 2.07
CA ILE A 64 11.15 0.52 1.76
C ILE A 64 12.46 1.24 2.03
N THR A 65 13.32 0.64 2.87
CA THR A 65 14.67 1.13 3.13
C THR A 65 15.70 0.10 2.71
N GLN A 66 16.61 0.49 1.82
CA GLN A 66 17.74 -0.33 1.39
C GLN A 66 18.96 0.57 1.17
N ALA A 67 20.16 0.05 1.41
CA ALA A 67 21.40 0.78 1.21
C ALA A 67 22.49 -0.20 0.76
N PRO A 68 23.46 0.24 -0.05
CA PRO A 68 24.61 -0.59 -0.39
C PRO A 68 25.57 -0.69 0.80
N GLU A 69 26.57 -1.57 0.70
CA GLU A 69 27.49 -1.86 1.81
C GLU A 69 28.37 -0.65 2.18
N ARG A 70 28.74 0.16 1.18
CA ARG A 70 29.70 1.27 1.32
C ARG A 70 29.26 2.46 0.48
N GLU A 71 29.58 3.68 0.93
CA GLU A 71 29.20 4.92 0.22
C GLU A 71 29.85 5.06 -1.17
N THR A 72 30.92 4.30 -1.42
CA THR A 72 31.60 4.26 -2.72
C THR A 72 31.02 3.19 -3.66
N ASP A 73 30.10 2.35 -3.19
CA ASP A 73 29.48 1.29 -3.98
C ASP A 73 28.34 1.85 -4.84
N PHE A 74 28.73 2.56 -5.89
CA PHE A 74 27.81 3.16 -6.85
C PHE A 74 27.00 2.11 -7.61
N GLU A 75 27.62 0.98 -7.98
CA GLU A 75 26.95 -0.10 -8.71
C GLU A 75 25.84 -0.72 -7.85
N GLY A 76 26.12 -0.99 -6.57
CA GLY A 76 25.11 -1.44 -5.61
C GLY A 76 23.97 -0.44 -5.44
N GLN A 77 24.26 0.86 -5.37
CA GLN A 77 23.23 1.89 -5.24
C GLN A 77 22.32 1.95 -6.47
N VAL A 78 22.89 1.85 -7.69
CA VAL A 78 22.12 1.80 -8.94
C VAL A 78 21.25 0.55 -9.00
N ALA A 79 21.79 -0.62 -8.65
CA ALA A 79 21.04 -1.88 -8.66
C ALA A 79 19.83 -1.84 -7.71
N ILE A 80 20.00 -1.28 -6.51
CA ILE A 80 18.91 -1.09 -5.54
C ILE A 80 17.85 -0.14 -6.10
N MET A 81 18.27 0.98 -6.70
CA MET A 81 17.35 1.94 -7.33
C MET A 81 16.54 1.29 -8.46
N GLU A 82 17.18 0.56 -9.35
CA GLU A 82 16.51 -0.15 -10.46
C GLU A 82 15.50 -1.16 -9.93
N GLN A 83 15.83 -1.91 -8.88
CA GLN A 83 14.91 -2.86 -8.25
C GLN A 83 13.69 -2.15 -7.64
N ILE A 84 13.88 -0.98 -7.02
CA ILE A 84 12.80 -0.20 -6.42
C ILE A 84 11.88 0.40 -7.50
N VAL A 85 12.45 0.92 -8.58
CA VAL A 85 11.67 1.38 -9.74
C VAL A 85 10.84 0.24 -10.35
N GLN A 86 11.41 -0.95 -10.47
CA GLN A 86 10.69 -2.14 -10.97
C GLN A 86 9.54 -2.59 -10.07
N GLN A 87 9.59 -2.29 -8.77
CA GLN A 87 8.51 -2.58 -7.82
C GLN A 87 7.30 -1.64 -7.97
N GLY A 88 7.45 -0.52 -8.68
CA GLY A 88 6.36 0.45 -8.89
C GLY A 88 5.99 1.21 -7.62
N VAL A 89 6.98 1.59 -6.81
CA VAL A 89 6.79 2.55 -5.71
C VAL A 89 6.28 3.90 -6.24
N ASP A 90 5.62 4.67 -5.36
CA ASP A 90 5.02 5.97 -5.68
C ASP A 90 6.03 7.12 -5.87
#